data_AF-A0A3D2XDW2-F1
#
_entry.id   AF-A0A3D2XDW2-F1
#
_cell.length_a   1.000
_cell.length_b   1.000
_cell.length_c   1.000
_cell.angle_alpha   90.00
_cell.angle_beta   90.00
_cell.angle_gamma   90.00
#
_symmetry.space_group_name_H-M   'P 1'
#
loop_
_entity.id
_entity.type
_entity.pdbx_description
1 polymer ?
#
loop_
_entity_poly.entity_id
_entity_poly.type
_entity_poly.pdbx_seq_one_letter_code
_entity_poly.pdbx_strand_id
1 'polypeptide(L)'
;NIKRFKVETSTLKTQFLFIKEGEGNRLEAVTTEDEPILSVQTGKGAQVRKAKFKVAKMVEVMGWKAVGAKLTDFNKSIEMEWETKPKDDNPQPELFE
;
A
#
# COMPACT_ATOMS: atom_id res chain seq x y z
N ASN A 1 -3.46 -7.00 6.62
CA ASN A 1 -2.00 -6.79 6.83
C ASN A 1 -1.43 -6.03 5.67
N ILE A 2 -0.31 -5.34 5.89
CA ILE A 2 0.48 -4.65 4.88
C ILE A 2 1.90 -5.22 4.87
N LYS A 3 2.50 -5.37 3.70
CA LYS A 3 3.85 -5.92 3.55
C LYS A 3 4.64 -5.06 2.58
N ARG A 4 5.88 -4.74 2.96
CA ARG A 4 6.90 -4.21 2.04
C ARG A 4 8.02 -5.25 1.95
N PHE A 5 8.43 -5.58 0.75
CA PHE A 5 9.50 -6.54 0.50
C PHE A 5 10.14 -6.21 -0.85
N LYS A 6 11.40 -6.60 -1.02
CA LYS A 6 12.08 -6.55 -2.31
C LYS A 6 11.96 -7.90 -3.00
N VAL A 7 11.74 -7.86 -4.32
CA VAL A 7 11.79 -9.05 -5.17
C VAL A 7 13.17 -9.08 -5.81
N GLU A 8 14.02 -9.97 -5.33
CA GLU A 8 15.38 -10.17 -5.84
C GLU A 8 15.43 -11.56 -6.48
N THR A 9 15.22 -11.62 -7.80
CA THR A 9 15.24 -12.88 -8.56
C THR A 9 15.98 -12.70 -9.88
N SER A 10 16.73 -13.72 -10.29
CA SER A 10 17.37 -13.80 -11.61
C SER A 10 16.53 -14.58 -12.63
N THR A 11 15.46 -15.26 -12.19
CA THR A 11 14.63 -16.11 -13.05
C THR A 11 13.36 -15.38 -13.49
N LEU A 12 13.07 -15.45 -14.79
CA LEU A 12 11.81 -15.03 -15.36
C LEU A 12 10.77 -16.15 -15.26
N LYS A 13 9.49 -15.80 -15.20
CA LYS A 13 8.34 -16.74 -15.17
C LYS A 13 8.26 -17.63 -13.93
N THR A 14 8.99 -17.31 -12.86
CA THR A 14 8.81 -17.94 -11.54
C THR A 14 7.75 -17.18 -10.75
N GLN A 15 6.73 -17.89 -10.26
CA GLN A 15 5.70 -17.30 -9.39
C GLN A 15 6.21 -17.23 -7.95
N PHE A 16 6.00 -16.08 -7.31
CA PHE A 16 6.34 -15.87 -5.89
C PHE A 16 5.07 -15.62 -5.09
N LEU A 17 4.75 -16.55 -4.19
CA LEU A 17 3.61 -16.42 -3.30
C LEU A 17 3.97 -15.49 -2.12
N PHE A 18 3.36 -14.31 -2.09
CA PHE A 18 3.55 -13.32 -1.02
C PHE A 18 2.35 -13.20 -0.09
N ILE A 19 1.27 -13.94 -0.34
CA ILE A 19 0.17 -14.14 0.63
C ILE A 19 -0.08 -15.64 0.76
N LYS A 20 -0.56 -16.06 1.92
CA LYS A 20 -0.98 -17.45 2.11
C LYS A 20 -2.24 -17.70 1.28
N GLU A 21 -2.32 -18.87 0.67
CA GLU A 21 -3.55 -19.35 0.04
C GLU A 21 -4.57 -19.74 1.12
N GLY A 22 -5.86 -19.55 0.82
CA GLY A 22 -6.95 -19.86 1.75
C GLY A 22 -8.17 -19.00 1.50
N GLU A 23 -9.33 -19.50 1.90
CA GLU A 23 -10.60 -18.79 1.79
C GLU A 23 -10.55 -17.47 2.59
N GLY A 24 -11.00 -16.38 1.97
CA GLY A 24 -11.01 -15.04 2.56
C GLY A 24 -9.70 -14.26 2.44
N ASN A 25 -8.59 -14.89 2.03
CA ASN A 25 -7.36 -14.18 1.71
C ASN A 25 -7.46 -13.54 0.33
N ARG A 26 -7.25 -12.23 0.25
CA ARG A 26 -7.23 -11.49 -1.01
C ARG A 26 -6.20 -10.37 -0.98
N LEU A 27 -5.76 -9.98 -2.17
CA LEU A 27 -4.96 -8.78 -2.38
C LEU A 27 -5.90 -7.61 -2.66
N GLU A 28 -5.84 -6.56 -1.83
CA GLU A 28 -6.65 -5.36 -2.03
C GLU A 28 -5.96 -4.34 -2.94
N ALA A 29 -4.68 -4.10 -2.71
CA ALA A 29 -3.91 -3.08 -3.41
C ALA A 29 -2.42 -3.45 -3.44
N VAL A 30 -1.74 -3.08 -4.52
CA VAL A 30 -0.30 -3.26 -4.70
C VAL A 30 0.28 -2.04 -5.43
N THR A 31 1.51 -1.68 -5.11
CA THR A 31 2.26 -0.61 -5.76
C THR A 31 3.76 -0.93 -5.72
N THR A 32 4.50 -0.37 -6.67
CA THR A 32 5.97 -0.40 -6.73
C THR A 32 6.59 0.96 -6.44
N GLU A 33 5.79 1.97 -6.10
CA GLU A 33 6.27 3.30 -5.69
C GLU A 33 7.13 3.19 -4.42
N ASP A 34 8.23 3.94 -4.35
CA ASP A 34 9.19 3.89 -3.24
C ASP A 34 8.60 4.47 -1.94
N GLU A 35 7.87 5.59 -2.06
CA GLU A 35 7.19 6.30 -0.97
C GLU A 35 5.68 6.38 -1.15
N PRO A 36 4.95 5.25 -1.12
CA PRO A 36 3.53 5.26 -1.39
C PRO A 36 2.73 5.78 -0.19
N ILE A 37 1.68 6.53 -0.48
CA ILE A 37 0.68 6.96 0.49
C ILE A 37 -0.61 6.18 0.22
N LEU A 38 -1.06 5.44 1.24
CA LEU A 38 -2.30 4.68 1.17
C LEU A 38 -3.43 5.46 1.85
N SER A 39 -4.49 5.75 1.11
CA SER A 39 -5.75 6.28 1.63
C SER A 39 -6.66 5.11 1.98
N VAL A 40 -7.13 5.06 3.22
CA VAL A 40 -8.04 4.03 3.73
C VAL A 40 -9.31 4.71 4.20
N GLN A 41 -10.43 4.26 3.66
CA GLN A 41 -11.76 4.73 4.04
C GLN A 41 -12.51 3.59 4.74
N THR A 42 -13.16 3.87 5.86
CA THR A 42 -13.90 2.88 6.65
C THR A 42 -15.25 3.43 7.10
N GLY A 43 -16.26 2.58 7.26
CA GLY A 43 -17.60 2.99 7.69
C GLY A 43 -18.55 3.23 6.52
N LYS A 44 -19.79 3.65 6.83
CA LYS A 44 -20.84 3.89 5.83
C LYS A 44 -21.61 5.16 6.17
N GLY A 45 -22.06 5.88 5.14
CA GLY A 45 -22.87 7.10 5.29
C GLY A 45 -22.15 8.18 6.11
N ALA A 46 -22.80 8.71 7.14
CA ALA A 46 -22.26 9.77 7.97
C ALA A 46 -21.07 9.34 8.86
N GLN A 47 -20.79 8.04 8.98
CA GLN A 47 -19.70 7.52 9.83
C GLN A 47 -18.42 7.19 9.05
N VAL A 48 -18.29 7.66 7.80
CA VAL A 48 -17.08 7.44 7.00
C VAL A 48 -15.88 8.12 7.66
N ARG A 49 -14.83 7.34 7.93
CA ARG A 49 -13.55 7.80 8.43
C ARG A 49 -12.49 7.58 7.36
N LYS A 50 -11.70 8.62 7.08
CA LYS A 50 -10.57 8.55 6.16
C LYS A 50 -9.26 8.67 6.93
N ALA A 51 -8.30 7.82 6.59
CA ALA A 51 -6.96 7.86 7.13
C ALA A 51 -5.94 7.71 6.00
N LYS A 52 -4.82 8.44 6.10
CA LYS A 52 -3.72 8.34 5.13
C LYS A 52 -2.49 7.78 5.83
N PHE A 53 -1.84 6.82 5.19
CA PHE A 53 -0.67 6.13 5.72
C PHE A 53 0.53 6.33 4.78
N LYS A 54 1.58 6.97 5.29
CA LYS A 54 2.89 6.99 4.62
C LYS A 54 3.57 5.65 4.84
N VAL A 55 3.33 4.71 3.91
CA VAL A 55 3.66 3.29 4.09
C VAL A 55 5.14 3.07 4.36
N ALA A 56 6.03 3.80 3.67
CA ALA A 56 7.47 3.69 3.84
C ALA A 56 7.97 4.05 5.25
N LYS A 57 7.25 4.93 5.96
CA LYS A 57 7.59 5.35 7.33
C LYS A 57 6.97 4.44 8.40
N MET A 58 5.89 3.75 8.06
CA MET A 58 5.13 2.90 8.98
C MET A 58 5.62 1.45 8.99
N VAL A 59 6.15 0.98 7.86
CA VAL A 59 6.50 -0.43 7.66
C VAL A 59 7.89 -0.52 7.04
N GLU A 60 8.79 -1.22 7.72
CA GLU A 60 10.11 -1.53 7.19
C GLU A 60 10.04 -2.64 6.13
N VAL A 61 11.13 -2.76 5.35
CA VAL A 61 11.26 -3.84 4.36
C VAL A 61 11.46 -5.16 5.11
N MET A 62 10.55 -6.09 4.90
CA MET A 62 10.58 -7.44 5.46
C MET A 62 10.91 -8.47 4.38
N GLY A 63 11.22 -9.70 4.79
CA GLY A 63 11.32 -10.83 3.88
C GLY A 63 9.97 -11.13 3.20
N TRP A 64 10.01 -11.52 1.92
CA TRP A 64 8.81 -11.77 1.12
C TRP A 64 7.85 -12.83 1.70
N LYS A 65 8.38 -13.80 2.46
CA LYS A 65 7.61 -14.83 3.18
C LYS A 65 6.99 -14.36 4.51
N ALA A 66 7.33 -13.18 5.02
CA ALA A 66 6.80 -12.68 6.29
C ALA A 66 5.30 -12.43 6.22
N VAL A 67 4.58 -12.42 7.35
CA VAL A 67 3.13 -12.16 7.36
C VAL A 67 2.82 -10.67 7.05
N GLY A 68 3.73 -9.77 7.42
CA GLY A 68 3.54 -8.32 7.33
C GLY A 68 3.04 -7.71 8.64
N ALA A 69 2.84 -6.40 8.64
CA ALA A 69 2.33 -5.65 9.77
C ALA A 69 0.80 -5.56 9.73
N LYS A 70 0.16 -5.50 10.90
CA LYS A 70 -1.28 -5.22 11.00
C LYS A 70 -1.52 -3.75 10.61
N LEU A 71 -2.38 -3.52 9.61
CA LEU A 71 -2.74 -2.18 9.15
C LEU A 71 -4.05 -1.71 9.79
N THR A 72 -5.08 -2.55 9.66
CA THR A 72 -6.43 -2.32 10.17
C THR A 72 -7.07 -3.68 10.46
N ASP A 73 -8.06 -3.69 11.34
CA ASP A 73 -8.95 -4.84 11.52
C ASP A 73 -9.81 -5.05 10.27
N PHE A 74 -10.23 -6.29 10.05
CA PHE A 74 -11.08 -6.64 8.92
C PHE A 74 -12.48 -6.03 9.09
N ASN A 75 -12.93 -5.28 8.08
CA ASN A 75 -14.30 -4.79 7.97
C ASN A 75 -14.69 -4.77 6.48
N LYS A 76 -15.92 -5.19 6.17
CA LYS A 76 -16.44 -5.27 4.79
C LYS A 76 -16.62 -3.91 4.11
N SER A 77 -16.55 -2.81 4.86
CA SER A 77 -16.67 -1.43 4.37
C SER A 77 -15.33 -0.72 4.22
N ILE A 78 -14.22 -1.46 4.24
CA ILE A 78 -12.89 -0.87 4.06
C ILE A 78 -12.62 -0.75 2.57
N GLU A 79 -12.31 0.46 2.14
CA GLU A 79 -11.83 0.77 0.80
C GLU A 79 -10.40 1.31 0.90
N MET A 80 -9.53 0.86 -0.01
CA MET A 80 -8.11 1.19 -0.03
C MET A 80 -7.73 1.70 -1.41
N GLU A 81 -7.10 2.87 -1.47
CA GLU A 81 -6.65 3.48 -2.71
C GLU A 81 -5.26 4.08 -2.52
N TRP A 82 -4.39 3.93 -3.51
CA TRP A 82 -3.12 4.65 -3.54
C TRP A 82 -3.38 6.09 -3.91
N GLU A 83 -2.82 7.01 -3.14
CA GLU A 83 -2.88 8.43 -3.50
C GLU A 83 -1.99 8.65 -4.72
N THR A 84 -2.57 9.17 -5.79
CA THR A 84 -1.80 9.63 -6.94
C THR A 84 -1.14 10.94 -6.56
N LYS A 85 0.19 11.01 -6.66
CA LYS A 85 0.87 12.32 -6.67
C LYS A 85 0.24 13.11 -7.83
N PRO A 86 -0.26 14.34 -7.62
CA PRO A 86 -0.62 15.18 -8.75
C PRO A 86 0.61 15.28 -9.64
N LYS A 87 0.47 14.98 -10.94
CA LYS A 87 1.48 15.39 -11.91
C LYS A 87 1.54 16.91 -11.79
N ASP A 88 2.70 17.46 -11.47
CA ASP A 88 2.92 18.90 -11.52
C ASP A 88 2.73 19.37 -12.97
N ASP A 89 1.48 19.71 -13.33
CA ASP A 89 1.17 20.44 -14.55
C ASP A 89 1.47 21.94 -14.40
N ASN A 90 1.96 22.38 -13.23
CA ASN A 90 2.50 23.71 -13.01
C ASN A 90 3.95 23.60 -12.50
N PRO A 91 4.97 23.89 -13.34
CA PRO A 91 6.31 24.14 -12.85
C PRO A 91 6.26 25.43 -12.03
N GLN A 92 6.13 25.32 -10.72
CA GLN A 92 6.39 26.44 -9.82
C GLN A 92 7.86 26.83 -10.02
N PRO A 93 8.19 28.02 -10.55
CA PRO A 93 9.59 28.43 -10.63
C PRO A 93 10.14 28.53 -9.22
N GLU A 94 11.31 27.93 -8.98
CA GLU A 94 12.02 28.08 -7.71
C GLU A 94 12.25 29.57 -7.48
N LEU A 95 11.57 30.12 -6.47
CA LEU A 95 11.91 31.42 -5.93
C LEU A 95 13.19 31.19 -5.13
N PHE A 96 14.24 31.94 -5.43
CA PHE A 96 15.61 31.88 -4.91
C PHE A 96 16.62 31.13 -5.80
N GLU A 97 17.28 31.88 -6.69
CA GLU A 97 18.70 31.68 -7.04
C GLU A 97 19.60 32.17 -5.89
#